data_AF-A0A3B8W3B7-F1
#
_entry.id   AF-A0A3B8W3B7-F1
#
_cell.length_a   1.000
_cell.length_b   1.000
_cell.length_c   1.000
_cell.angle_alpha   90.00
_cell.angle_beta   90.00
_cell.angle_gamma   90.00
#
_symmetry.space_group_name_H-M   'P 1'
#
loop_
_entity.id
_entity.type
_entity.pdbx_description
1 polymer ?
#
loop_
_entity_poly.entity_id
_entity_poly.type
_entity_poly.pdbx_seq_one_letter_code
_entity_poly.pdbx_strand_id
1 'polypeptide(L)' 'MERTSFKIRDWQGAREQVGRWQQQGLNVVFTNGCFDLLHLGHVDYLEKAKALGDRLVIGLNTDD' A
#
# COMPACT_ATOMS: atom_id res chain seq x y z
N MET A 1 17.67 -9.06 -8.87
CA MET A 1 16.62 -8.21 -9.48
C MET A 1 15.46 -9.01 -10.07
N GLU A 2 15.67 -10.17 -10.71
CA GLU A 2 14.57 -10.96 -11.32
C GLU A 2 13.44 -11.36 -10.37
N ARG A 3 13.73 -11.64 -9.08
CA ARG A 3 12.73 -12.13 -8.12
C ARG A 3 11.68 -11.12 -7.66
N THR A 4 11.84 -9.82 -7.93
CA THR A 4 10.90 -8.78 -7.48
C THR A 4 10.22 -8.04 -8.62
N SER A 5 10.69 -8.22 -9.86
CA SER A 5 10.15 -7.50 -11.01
C SER A 5 8.67 -7.76 -11.25
N PHE A 6 8.18 -8.98 -10.97
CA PHE A 6 6.76 -9.33 -11.09
C PHE A 6 5.85 -8.61 -10.07
N LYS A 7 6.43 -8.04 -9.00
CA LYS A 7 5.71 -7.26 -7.99
C LYS A 7 5.55 -5.79 -8.38
N ILE A 8 6.36 -5.32 -9.33
CA ILE A 8 6.34 -3.94 -9.81
C ILE A 8 5.21 -3.82 -10.83
N ARG A 9 4.31 -2.87 -10.59
CA ARG A 9 3.20 -2.52 -11.50
C ARG A 9 3.31 -1.05 -11.83
N ASP A 10 2.89 -0.69 -13.03
CA ASP A 10 2.65 0.70 -13.38
C ASP A 10 1.36 1.22 -12.71
N TRP A 11 1.08 2.51 -12.91
CA TRP A 11 -0.09 3.16 -12.34
C TRP A 11 -1.40 2.48 -12.76
N GLN A 12 -1.51 2.11 -14.04
CA GLN A 12 -2.70 1.45 -14.56
C GLN A 12 -2.90 0.08 -13.90
N GLY A 13 -1.85 -0.76 -13.85
CA GLY A 13 -1.91 -2.08 -13.25
C GLY A 13 -2.16 -2.05 -11.73
N ALA A 14 -1.72 -0.99 -11.04
CA ALA A 14 -2.04 -0.75 -9.64
C ALA A 14 -3.53 -0.38 -9.46
N ARG A 15 -4.06 0.54 -10.28
CA ARG A 15 -5.47 0.93 -10.27
C ARG A 15 -6.39 -0.26 -10.57
N GLU A 16 -6.06 -1.08 -11.56
CA GLU A 16 -6.79 -2.30 -11.89
C GLU A 16 -6.76 -3.31 -10.74
N GLN A 17 -5.65 -3.42 -10.01
CA GLN A 17 -5.56 -4.29 -8.84
C GLN A 17 -6.46 -3.83 -7.69
N VAL A 18 -6.50 -2.52 -7.41
CA VAL A 18 -7.39 -1.94 -6.41
C VAL A 18 -8.86 -2.13 -6.81
N GLY A 19 -9.19 -1.87 -8.08
CA GLY A 19 -10.54 -2.11 -8.62
C GLY A 19 -10.99 -3.56 -8.47
N ARG A 20 -10.10 -4.53 -8.71
CA ARG A 20 -10.40 -5.96 -8.48
C ARG A 20 -10.71 -6.27 -7.02
N TRP A 21 -9.99 -5.68 -6.07
CA TRP A 21 -10.31 -5.87 -4.64
C TRP A 21 -11.65 -5.27 -4.28
N GLN A 22 -11.96 -4.07 -4.78
CA GLN A 22 -13.26 -3.43 -4.55
C GLN A 22 -14.42 -4.24 -5.16
N GLN A 23 -14.25 -4.79 -6.35
CA GLN A 23 -15.24 -5.69 -6.99
C GLN A 23 -15.46 -6.99 -6.20
N GLN A 24 -14.45 -7.44 -5.45
CA GLN A 24 -14.56 -8.57 -4.53
C GLN A 24 -15.26 -8.20 -3.20
N GLY A 25 -15.68 -6.94 -3.02
CA GLY A 25 -16.27 -6.44 -1.78
C GLY A 25 -15.25 -6.20 -0.66
N LEU A 26 -13.95 -6.18 -0.96
CA LEU A 26 -12.91 -5.94 0.04
C LEU A 26 -12.80 -4.46 0.37
N ASN A 27 -12.70 -4.15 1.66
CA ASN A 27 -12.43 -2.80 2.14
C ASN A 27 -10.96 -2.46 1.90
N VAL A 28 -10.71 -1.53 0.98
CA VAL A 28 -9.36 -1.04 0.66
C VAL A 28 -9.12 0.24 1.43
N VAL A 29 -8.13 0.20 2.32
CA VAL A 29 -7.68 1.34 3.11
C VAL A 29 -6.43 1.94 2.50
N PHE A 30 -6.31 3.26 2.61
CA PHE A 30 -5.20 4.03 2.05
C PHE A 30 -4.56 4.88 3.14
N THR A 31 -3.23 4.94 3.12
CA THR A 31 -2.46 5.95 3.82
C THR A 31 -1.25 6.37 2.99
N ASN A 32 -0.59 7.46 3.36
CA ASN A 32 0.66 7.90 2.77
C ASN A 32 1.65 8.38 3.85
N GLY A 33 2.92 8.49 3.45
CA GLY A 33 3.99 9.02 4.29
C GLY A 33 5.34 8.92 3.59
N CYS A 34 6.34 9.63 4.11
CA CYS A 34 7.73 9.52 3.65
C CYS A 34 8.40 8.23 4.19
N PHE A 35 8.12 7.85 5.43
CA PHE A 35 8.62 6.63 6.09
C PHE A 35 10.15 6.49 6.15
N ASP A 36 10.86 7.62 6.21
CA ASP A 36 12.29 7.64 6.46
C ASP A 36 12.66 6.91 7.75
N LEU A 37 13.70 6.09 7.66
CA LEU A 37 14.19 5.23 8.74
C LEU A 37 13.06 4.54 9.51
N LEU A 38 12.49 3.49 8.89
CA LEU A 38 11.43 2.68 9.47
C LEU A 38 11.73 2.29 10.93
N HIS A 39 10.86 2.75 11.83
CA HIS A 39 10.93 2.49 13.26
C HIS A 39 9.58 2.00 13.79
N LEU A 40 9.57 1.56 15.06
CA LEU A 40 8.40 0.97 15.71
C LEU A 40 7.12 1.81 15.57
N GLY A 41 7.22 3.14 15.71
CA GLY A 41 6.09 4.05 15.48
C GLY A 41 5.43 3.91 14.09
N HIS A 42 6.20 3.74 13.01
CA HIS A 42 5.65 3.50 11.67
C HIS A 42 5.01 2.13 11.55
N VAL A 43 5.59 1.10 12.19
CA VAL A 43 5.00 -0.26 12.17
C VAL A 43 3.65 -0.26 12.89
N ASP A 44 3.59 0.25 14.12
CA ASP A 44 2.35 0.37 14.89
C ASP A 44 1.28 1.17 14.13
N TYR A 45 1.69 2.28 13.50
CA TYR A 45 0.81 3.08 12.64
C TYR A 45 0.25 2.27 11.45
N LEU A 46 1.12 1.57 10.71
CA LEU A 46 0.72 0.80 9.53
C LEU A 46 -0.12 -0.43 9.90
N GLU A 47 0.16 -1.07 11.04
CA GLU A 47 -0.66 -2.17 11.57
C GLU A 47 -2.06 -1.68 11.91
N LYS A 48 -2.19 -0.55 12.60
CA LYS A 48 -3.48 0.08 12.90
C LYS A 48 -4.22 0.45 11.62
N ALA A 49 -3.53 1.03 10.64
CA ALA A 49 -4.13 1.34 9.34
C ALA A 49 -4.63 0.07 8.64
N LYS A 50 -3.82 -0.99 8.60
CA LYS A 50 -4.19 -2.28 7.99
C LYS A 50 -5.37 -2.95 8.70
N ALA A 51 -5.55 -2.74 10.00
CA ALA A 51 -6.67 -3.30 10.77
C ALA A 51 -8.04 -2.70 10.40
N LEU A 52 -8.07 -1.53 9.75
CA LEU A 52 -9.31 -0.86 9.33
C LEU A 52 -9.92 -1.42 8.04
N GLY A 53 -9.27 -2.39 7.38
CA GLY A 53 -9.78 -2.99 6.15
C GLY A 53 -9.04 -4.26 5.74
N ASP A 54 -9.35 -4.76 4.56
CA ASP A 54 -8.82 -6.04 4.06
C ASP A 54 -7.50 -5.86 3.30
N ARG A 55 -7.29 -4.69 2.69
CA ARG A 55 -6.13 -4.36 1.87
C ARG A 55 -5.64 -2.96 2.21
N LEU A 56 -4.34 -2.81 2.47
CA LEU A 56 -3.69 -1.52 2.69
C LEU A 56 -2.89 -1.10 1.47
N VAL A 57 -3.16 0.09 0.96
CA VAL A 57 -2.36 0.78 -0.05
C VAL A 57 -1.58 1.90 0.64
N ILE A 58 -0.28 1.94 0.42
CA ILE A 58 0.62 2.94 1.00
C ILE A 58 1.18 3.80 -0.14
N GLY A 59 0.90 5.10 -0.10
CA GLY A 59 1.62 6.09 -0.89
C GLY A 59 2.95 6.41 -0.23
N LEU A 60 4.05 6.22 -0.95
CA LEU A 60 5.36 6.71 -0.53
C LEU A 60 5.54 8.10 -1.11
N ASN A 61 5.63 9.09 -0.22
CA ASN A 61 5.83 10.47 -0.62
C ASN A 61 7.30 10.69 -0.96
N THR A 62 7.56 11.48 -1.99
CA THR A 62 8.89 12.02 -2.29
C THR A 62 9.15 13.23 -1.40
N ASP A 63 10.43 13.55 -1.16
CA ASP A 63 10.80 14.76 -0.43
C ASP A 63 10.55 16.05 -1.24
N ASP A 64 10.47 15.92 -2.58
CA ASP A 64 10.17 16.98 -3.56
C ASP A 64 8.93 16.64 -4.41
#